data_AF-A0A2U8HM26-F1
#
_entry.id   AF-A0A2U8HM26-F1
#
_cell.length_a   1.000
_cell.length_b   1.000
_cell.length_c   1.000
_cell.angle_alpha   90.00
_cell.angle_beta   90.00
_cell.angle_gamma   90.00
#
_symmetry.space_group_name_H-M   'P 1'
#
loop_
_entity.id
_entity.type
_entity.pdbx_description
1 polymer ?
#
loop_
_entity_poly.entity_id
_entity_poly.type
_entity_poly.pdbx_seq_one_letter_code
_entity_poly.pdbx_strand_id
1 'polypeptide(L)'
;MPIRLARVLVPGLLAIMLAACGGFPLTYTEFQARLDEAPYVQQPLSSAWIRVPEAQLVLERRFRSVTEQRILLPNRTALRGENFILLHSEASPLSVGGRFRPTELLASAEGTPYPFERFEDLEFKTTTDALGIMSWASWSNHAGLNCVLAFRRLDATARTLLSGTAAMDMMLRNCIHGSEDTALAPIGPEAVGFAAITTEPAAAPQMLSPLAGPLP
;
A
#
# COMPACT_ATOMS: atom_id res chain seq x y z
N MET A 1 10.70 -12.25 -84.88
CA MET A 1 9.99 -11.05 -84.39
C MET A 1 9.90 -11.13 -82.87
N PRO A 2 10.28 -10.09 -82.11
CA PRO A 2 10.56 -10.22 -80.68
C PRO A 2 9.28 -10.11 -79.84
N ILE A 3 9.12 -11.03 -78.88
CA ILE A 3 8.08 -10.99 -77.86
C ILE A 3 8.61 -10.14 -76.69
N ARG A 4 7.95 -9.02 -76.41
CA ARG A 4 8.25 -8.12 -75.30
C ARG A 4 7.77 -8.76 -73.99
N LEU A 5 8.69 -9.09 -73.07
CA LEU A 5 8.33 -9.39 -71.68
C LEU A 5 7.88 -8.10 -70.98
N ALA A 6 6.62 -8.04 -70.59
CA ALA A 6 6.07 -6.99 -69.75
C ALA A 6 6.62 -7.14 -68.32
N ARG A 7 7.30 -6.11 -67.84
CA ARG A 7 7.52 -5.86 -66.40
C ARG A 7 6.16 -5.59 -65.78
N VAL A 8 5.63 -6.55 -65.01
CA VAL A 8 4.47 -6.31 -64.14
C VAL A 8 4.96 -6.26 -62.70
N LEU A 9 4.50 -5.20 -62.04
CA LEU A 9 4.71 -4.81 -60.66
C LEU A 9 4.56 -5.97 -59.67
N VAL A 10 5.51 -6.09 -58.75
CA VAL A 10 5.23 -6.62 -57.41
C VAL A 10 5.93 -5.75 -56.35
N PRO A 11 5.34 -4.63 -55.92
CA PRO A 11 5.63 -4.03 -54.63
C PRO A 11 4.38 -4.19 -53.76
N GLY A 12 4.12 -5.40 -53.26
CA GLY A 12 2.86 -5.69 -52.58
C GLY A 12 2.95 -6.61 -51.36
N LEU A 13 4.14 -7.06 -50.96
CA LEU A 13 4.27 -8.04 -49.88
C LEU A 13 5.03 -7.54 -48.63
N LEU A 14 5.50 -6.29 -48.61
CA LEU A 14 6.33 -5.77 -47.52
C LEU A 14 5.57 -4.89 -46.50
N ALA A 15 4.23 -4.84 -46.56
CA ALA A 15 3.43 -3.96 -45.71
C ALA A 15 2.75 -4.66 -44.50
N ILE A 16 2.87 -5.98 -44.34
CA ILE A 16 2.14 -6.73 -43.30
C ILE A 16 3.01 -7.04 -42.05
N MET A 17 4.33 -6.84 -42.11
CA MET A 17 5.24 -7.18 -40.99
C MET A 17 5.36 -6.12 -39.89
N LEU A 18 4.61 -5.01 -39.93
CA LEU A 18 4.70 -3.93 -38.92
C LEU A 18 3.59 -3.95 -37.86
N ALA A 19 2.67 -4.93 -37.89
CA ALA A 19 1.53 -4.98 -36.98
C ALA A 19 1.65 -6.11 -35.94
N ALA A 20 2.71 -6.11 -35.12
CA ALA A 20 2.79 -7.02 -33.96
C ALA A 20 3.76 -6.51 -32.87
N CYS A 21 3.63 -5.25 -32.44
CA CYS A 21 4.18 -4.79 -31.17
C CYS A 21 3.07 -4.16 -30.31
N GLY A 22 1.92 -4.83 -30.26
CA GLY A 22 0.89 -4.59 -29.24
C GLY A 22 1.03 -5.67 -28.19
N GLY A 23 1.73 -5.40 -27.09
CA GLY A 23 1.74 -6.31 -25.96
C GLY A 23 0.31 -6.50 -25.46
N PHE A 24 -0.20 -7.73 -25.47
CA PHE A 24 -1.51 -8.03 -24.93
C PHE A 24 -1.57 -7.60 -23.45
N PRO A 25 -2.71 -7.08 -22.97
CA PRO A 25 -2.88 -6.85 -21.55
C PRO A 25 -2.71 -8.19 -20.81
N LEU A 26 -1.94 -8.18 -19.73
CA LEU A 26 -1.77 -9.36 -18.88
C LEU A 26 -3.14 -9.81 -18.36
N THR A 27 -3.37 -11.12 -18.26
CA THR A 27 -4.47 -11.64 -17.46
C THR A 27 -4.26 -11.28 -15.99
N TYR A 28 -5.32 -11.29 -15.19
CA TYR A 28 -5.23 -11.00 -13.75
C TYR A 28 -4.22 -11.92 -13.03
N THR A 29 -4.25 -13.21 -13.33
CA THR A 29 -3.33 -14.20 -12.75
C THR A 29 -1.88 -13.96 -13.13
N GLU A 30 -1.61 -13.60 -14.39
CA GLU A 30 -0.25 -13.25 -14.83
C GLU A 30 0.22 -11.94 -14.20
N PHE A 31 -0.66 -10.95 -14.07
CA PHE A 31 -0.34 -9.71 -13.38
C PHE A 31 0.05 -9.97 -11.93
N GLN A 32 -0.73 -10.78 -11.19
CA GLN A 32 -0.43 -11.12 -9.80
C GLN A 32 0.90 -11.87 -9.66
N ALA A 33 1.15 -12.88 -10.50
CA ALA A 33 2.42 -13.59 -10.49
C ALA A 33 3.62 -12.65 -10.73
N ARG A 34 3.48 -11.65 -11.61
CA ARG A 34 4.52 -10.66 -11.87
C ARG A 34 4.68 -9.62 -10.76
N LEU A 35 3.59 -9.23 -10.11
CA LEU A 35 3.64 -8.40 -8.91
C LEU A 35 4.36 -9.13 -7.77
N ASP A 36 4.11 -10.42 -7.61
CA ASP A 36 4.79 -11.27 -6.62
C ASP A 36 6.29 -11.41 -6.89
N GLU A 37 6.71 -11.44 -8.15
CA GLU A 37 8.11 -11.41 -8.57
C GLU A 37 8.80 -10.05 -8.37
N ALA A 38 8.04 -8.96 -8.23
CA ALA A 38 8.62 -7.62 -8.11
C ALA A 38 9.32 -7.46 -6.74
N PRO A 39 10.56 -6.94 -6.70
CA PRO A 39 11.31 -6.88 -5.46
C PRO A 39 10.80 -5.76 -4.55
N TYR A 40 10.84 -6.02 -3.25
CA TYR A 40 10.77 -4.96 -2.25
C TYR A 40 12.09 -4.21 -2.19
N VAL A 41 12.02 -2.88 -2.23
CA VAL A 41 13.17 -1.99 -2.11
C VAL A 41 13.04 -1.22 -0.81
N GLN A 42 14.13 -1.19 -0.03
CA GLN A 42 14.18 -0.40 1.19
C GLN A 42 14.08 1.10 0.90
N GLN A 43 13.23 1.78 1.66
CA GLN A 43 13.04 3.23 1.61
C GLN A 43 13.55 3.89 2.91
N PRO A 44 13.87 5.19 2.86
CA PRO A 44 14.03 5.98 4.08
C PRO A 44 12.76 5.94 4.94
N LEU A 45 12.91 6.00 6.27
CA LEU A 45 11.77 6.05 7.19
C LEU A 45 10.84 7.26 6.92
N SER A 46 11.42 8.38 6.46
CA SER A 46 10.68 9.58 6.07
C SER A 46 9.78 9.40 4.84
N SER A 47 9.96 8.32 4.07
CA SER A 47 9.12 7.97 2.93
C SER A 47 7.91 7.11 3.31
N ALA A 48 7.71 6.79 4.59
CA ALA A 48 6.52 6.10 5.06
C ALA A 48 5.26 6.93 4.74
N TRP A 49 4.23 6.28 4.18
CA TRP A 49 2.99 6.94 3.79
C TRP A 49 2.14 7.35 4.99
N ILE A 50 2.34 6.69 6.13
CA ILE A 50 1.71 6.99 7.41
C ILE A 50 2.77 7.25 8.48
N ARG A 51 2.42 7.99 9.52
CA ARG A 51 3.34 8.28 10.62
C ARG A 51 3.38 7.11 11.59
N VAL A 52 4.53 6.46 11.66
CA VAL A 52 4.84 5.42 12.65
C VAL A 52 6.19 5.76 13.28
N PRO A 53 6.23 6.48 14.42
CA PRO A 53 7.48 6.97 15.01
C PRO A 53 8.48 5.86 15.35
N GLU A 54 7.97 4.68 15.69
CA GLU A 54 8.75 3.53 16.11
C GLU A 54 9.16 2.61 14.94
N ALA A 55 8.87 2.99 13.69
CA ALA A 55 9.11 2.13 12.52
C ALA A 55 10.60 1.76 12.42
N GLN A 56 10.87 0.47 12.21
CA GLN A 56 12.22 -0.06 12.11
C GLN A 56 12.72 -0.10 10.66
N LEU A 57 11.80 -0.35 9.72
CA LEU A 57 12.11 -0.50 8.31
C LEU A 57 10.89 -0.13 7.47
N VAL A 58 11.14 0.50 6.32
CA VAL A 58 10.12 0.75 5.30
C VAL A 58 10.59 0.08 4.02
N LEU A 59 9.74 -0.80 3.49
CA LEU A 59 9.94 -1.49 2.22
C LEU A 59 8.84 -1.06 1.26
N GLU A 60 9.18 -0.88 0.00
CA GLU A 60 8.21 -0.52 -1.02
C GLU A 60 8.37 -1.40 -2.25
N ARG A 61 7.25 -1.84 -2.81
CA ARG A 61 7.16 -2.63 -4.04
C ARG A 61 6.27 -1.90 -5.03
N ARG A 62 6.74 -1.73 -6.26
CA ARG A 62 6.00 -1.07 -7.35
C ARG A 62 5.93 -2.00 -8.54
N PHE A 63 4.73 -2.21 -9.06
CA PHE A 63 4.53 -2.90 -10.33
C PHE A 63 3.33 -2.31 -11.08
N ARG A 64 3.62 -1.65 -12.20
CA ARG A 64 2.62 -0.95 -13.04
C ARG A 64 1.76 0.01 -12.21
N SER A 65 0.46 -0.24 -12.08
CA SER A 65 -0.51 0.58 -11.34
C SER A 65 -0.58 0.25 -9.86
N VAL A 66 0.09 -0.81 -9.40
CA VAL A 66 0.07 -1.22 -8.00
C VAL A 66 1.33 -0.74 -7.29
N THR A 67 1.13 -0.12 -6.14
CA THR A 67 2.22 0.17 -5.20
C THR A 67 1.84 -0.34 -3.82
N GLU A 68 2.77 -1.05 -3.20
CA GLU A 68 2.66 -1.53 -1.83
C GLU A 68 3.79 -0.97 -0.97
N GLN A 69 3.48 -0.70 0.28
CA GLN A 69 4.45 -0.32 1.29
C GLN A 69 4.28 -1.19 2.53
N ARG A 70 5.38 -1.82 2.96
CA ARG A 70 5.45 -2.61 4.19
C ARG A 70 6.30 -1.86 5.20
N ILE A 71 5.70 -1.50 6.33
CA ILE A 71 6.35 -0.80 7.44
C ILE A 71 6.53 -1.81 8.57
N LEU A 72 7.77 -2.15 8.92
CA LEU A 72 8.06 -3.03 10.06
C LEU A 72 8.00 -2.24 11.36
N LEU A 73 7.26 -2.79 12.32
CA LEU A 73 7.10 -2.27 13.67
C LEU A 73 7.99 -3.05 14.64
N PRO A 74 8.36 -2.47 15.80
CA PRO A 74 9.07 -3.21 16.83
C PRO A 74 8.27 -4.43 17.28
N ASN A 75 8.92 -5.60 17.25
CA ASN A 75 8.39 -6.81 17.85
C ASN A 75 9.20 -7.15 19.12
N ARG A 76 8.73 -6.68 20.28
CA ARG A 76 9.35 -6.94 21.59
C ARG A 76 8.74 -8.19 22.26
N THR A 77 8.29 -9.16 21.47
CA THR A 77 7.64 -10.38 21.95
C THR A 77 8.44 -11.61 21.49
N ALA A 78 8.23 -12.74 22.14
CA ALA A 78 8.83 -14.01 21.74
C ALA A 78 8.05 -14.72 20.61
N LEU A 79 6.96 -14.13 20.10
CA LEU A 79 6.19 -14.71 19.02
C LEU A 79 6.93 -14.57 17.69
N ARG A 80 6.95 -15.67 16.93
CA ARG A 80 7.43 -15.66 15.55
C ARG A 80 6.62 -14.71 14.67
N GLY A 81 7.24 -14.29 13.57
CA GLY A 81 6.68 -13.31 12.65
C GLY A 81 6.98 -11.89 13.08
N GLU A 82 6.81 -10.96 12.15
CA GLU A 82 7.09 -9.54 12.35
C GLU A 82 5.82 -8.81 12.76
N ASN A 83 5.95 -7.70 13.48
CA ASN A 83 4.89 -6.71 13.54
C ASN A 83 5.02 -5.81 12.31
N PHE A 84 3.93 -5.57 11.59
CA PHE A 84 4.01 -4.78 10.37
C PHE A 84 2.68 -4.13 10.00
N ILE A 85 2.78 -3.07 9.21
CA ILE A 85 1.67 -2.49 8.45
C ILE A 85 1.96 -2.73 6.98
N LEU A 86 0.99 -3.26 6.26
CA LEU A 86 1.00 -3.39 4.81
C LEU A 86 -0.04 -2.41 4.24
N LEU A 87 0.42 -1.50 3.40
CA LEU A 87 -0.42 -0.58 2.65
C LEU A 87 -0.40 -1.02 1.18
N HIS A 88 -1.56 -1.09 0.56
CA HIS A 88 -1.74 -1.44 -0.84
C HIS A 88 -2.53 -0.33 -1.53
N SER A 89 -1.97 0.20 -2.61
CA SER A 89 -2.61 1.24 -3.41
C SER A 89 -2.64 0.85 -4.89
N GLU A 90 -3.77 1.13 -5.53
CA GLU A 90 -3.95 0.91 -6.96
C GLU A 90 -4.26 2.24 -7.65
N ALA A 91 -3.32 2.69 -8.48
CA ALA A 91 -3.46 3.84 -9.36
C ALA A 91 -4.33 3.44 -10.57
N SER A 92 -5.65 3.59 -10.43
CA SER A 92 -6.58 3.49 -11.55
C SER A 92 -7.57 4.66 -11.50
N PRO A 93 -7.78 5.39 -12.61
CA PRO A 93 -8.79 6.45 -12.66
C PRO A 93 -10.22 5.92 -12.45
N LEU A 94 -10.42 4.59 -12.50
CA LEU A 94 -11.68 3.90 -12.25
C LEU A 94 -11.77 3.27 -10.84
N SER A 95 -10.70 3.32 -10.02
CA SER A 95 -10.67 2.67 -8.68
C SER A 95 -11.40 3.45 -7.57
N VAL A 96 -12.04 4.57 -7.91
CA VAL A 96 -12.87 5.40 -6.99
C VAL A 96 -14.00 4.60 -6.32
N GLY A 97 -14.33 3.41 -6.82
CA GLY A 97 -15.31 2.49 -6.22
C GLY A 97 -14.85 1.05 -6.02
N GLY A 98 -13.53 0.79 -5.96
CA GLY A 98 -13.03 -0.56 -5.70
C GLY A 98 -13.57 -1.11 -4.37
N ARG A 99 -14.04 -2.36 -4.34
CA ARG A 99 -14.43 -3.04 -3.10
C ARG A 99 -13.18 -3.22 -2.23
N PHE A 100 -13.32 -3.11 -0.90
CA PHE A 100 -12.26 -3.51 0.02
C PHE A 100 -11.96 -5.00 -0.11
N ARG A 101 -10.70 -5.40 -0.32
CA ARG A 101 -10.30 -6.81 -0.55
C ARG A 101 -9.23 -7.29 0.44
N PRO A 102 -9.61 -7.63 1.69
CA PRO A 102 -8.68 -8.16 2.70
C PRO A 102 -7.85 -9.36 2.24
N THR A 103 -8.40 -10.20 1.37
CA THR A 103 -7.73 -11.40 0.87
C THR A 103 -6.54 -11.08 -0.04
N GLU A 104 -6.53 -9.93 -0.71
CA GLU A 104 -5.35 -9.48 -1.49
C GLU A 104 -4.21 -9.07 -0.56
N LEU A 105 -4.52 -8.32 0.51
CA LEU A 105 -3.54 -7.95 1.54
C LEU A 105 -2.91 -9.19 2.20
N LEU A 106 -3.73 -10.23 2.43
CA LEU A 106 -3.25 -11.49 2.96
C LEU A 106 -2.36 -12.25 1.97
N ALA A 107 -2.71 -12.27 0.69
CA ALA A 107 -1.85 -12.88 -0.34
C ALA A 107 -0.47 -12.19 -0.37
N SER A 108 -0.43 -10.85 -0.35
CA SER A 108 0.80 -10.07 -0.29
C SER A 108 1.59 -10.24 1.02
N ALA A 109 0.93 -10.71 2.08
CA ALA A 109 1.55 -11.04 3.37
C ALA A 109 1.89 -12.52 3.53
N GLU A 110 1.90 -13.29 2.43
CA GLU A 110 2.19 -14.74 2.41
C GLU A 110 1.14 -15.58 3.17
N GLY A 111 -0.10 -15.08 3.24
CA GLY A 111 -1.24 -15.72 3.88
C GLY A 111 -1.64 -15.07 5.20
N THR A 112 -2.34 -15.83 6.04
CA THR A 112 -2.75 -15.34 7.37
C THR A 112 -1.58 -15.43 8.35
N PRO A 113 -1.14 -14.30 8.94
CA PRO A 113 0.08 -14.31 9.74
C PRO A 113 -0.16 -15.01 11.08
N TYR A 114 0.85 -15.75 11.55
CA TYR A 114 0.84 -16.31 12.90
C TYR A 114 0.74 -15.20 13.97
N PRO A 115 -0.02 -15.37 15.07
CA PRO A 115 -0.65 -16.61 15.57
C PRO A 115 -2.10 -16.84 15.15
N PHE A 116 -2.61 -16.10 14.17
CA PHE A 116 -3.98 -16.25 13.71
C PHE A 116 -4.17 -17.58 12.97
N GLU A 117 -5.37 -18.15 13.08
CA GLU A 117 -5.80 -19.31 12.32
C GLU A 117 -6.08 -18.92 10.85
N ARG A 118 -6.76 -19.77 10.08
CA ARG A 118 -7.13 -19.43 8.71
C ARG A 118 -8.08 -18.24 8.73
N PHE A 119 -7.91 -17.31 7.78
CA PHE A 119 -8.70 -16.08 7.72
C PHE A 119 -10.21 -16.31 7.76
N GLU A 120 -10.70 -17.38 7.13
CA GLU A 120 -12.12 -17.72 7.06
C GLU A 120 -12.72 -18.13 8.42
N ASP A 121 -11.87 -18.57 9.36
CA ASP A 121 -12.26 -19.02 10.69
C ASP A 121 -12.16 -17.88 11.74
N LEU A 122 -11.64 -16.71 11.36
CA LEU A 122 -11.44 -15.60 12.29
C LEU A 122 -12.75 -14.88 12.63
N GLU A 123 -12.95 -14.62 13.92
CA GLU A 123 -14.02 -13.76 14.39
C GLU A 123 -13.58 -12.29 14.36
N PHE A 124 -14.25 -11.49 13.53
CA PHE A 124 -13.94 -10.07 13.37
C PHE A 124 -14.81 -9.18 14.24
N LYS A 125 -14.15 -8.32 15.03
CA LYS A 125 -14.75 -7.13 15.63
C LYS A 125 -14.71 -5.99 14.60
N THR A 126 -15.61 -5.03 14.75
CA THR A 126 -15.66 -3.86 13.86
C THR A 126 -15.93 -2.59 14.67
N THR A 127 -15.29 -1.50 14.26
CA THR A 127 -15.49 -0.16 14.81
C THR A 127 -15.50 0.87 13.67
N THR A 128 -15.97 2.08 13.96
CA THR A 128 -15.94 3.21 13.03
C THR A 128 -15.29 4.40 13.72
N ASP A 129 -14.30 5.01 13.06
CA ASP A 129 -13.61 6.20 13.53
C ASP A 129 -13.54 7.27 12.42
N ALA A 130 -12.70 8.31 12.60
CA ALA A 130 -12.54 9.40 11.64
C ALA A 130 -12.00 8.97 10.26
N LEU A 131 -11.46 7.76 10.13
CA LEU A 131 -10.95 7.16 8.89
C LEU A 131 -11.88 6.07 8.35
N GLY A 132 -13.11 6.00 8.85
CA GLY A 132 -14.12 5.02 8.42
C GLY A 132 -14.09 3.73 9.21
N ILE A 133 -14.48 2.63 8.55
CA ILE A 133 -14.64 1.32 9.19
C ILE A 133 -13.29 0.63 9.34
N MET A 134 -13.04 0.06 10.52
CA MET A 134 -11.92 -0.84 10.80
C MET A 134 -12.47 -2.14 11.35
N SER A 135 -12.01 -3.27 10.81
CA SER A 135 -12.33 -4.61 11.30
C SER A 135 -11.05 -5.31 11.76
N TRP A 136 -11.09 -6.02 12.87
CA TRP A 136 -9.92 -6.75 13.38
C TRP A 136 -10.30 -8.05 14.06
N ALA A 137 -9.39 -9.01 13.98
CA ALA A 137 -9.39 -10.22 14.79
C ALA A 137 -8.33 -10.10 15.88
N SER A 138 -8.55 -10.77 17.00
CA SER A 138 -7.65 -10.73 18.16
C SER A 138 -7.23 -12.13 18.57
N TRP A 139 -5.99 -12.23 19.03
CA TRP A 139 -5.45 -13.44 19.64
C TRP A 139 -4.74 -13.07 20.94
N SER A 140 -4.85 -13.93 21.95
CA SER A 140 -4.16 -13.75 23.24
C SER A 140 -3.61 -15.07 23.74
N ASN A 141 -2.43 -15.03 24.37
CA ASN A 141 -1.94 -16.15 25.16
C ASN A 141 -2.49 -16.16 26.60
N HIS A 142 -3.38 -15.22 26.95
CA HIS A 142 -3.95 -15.03 28.30
C HIS A 142 -2.90 -14.73 29.40
N ALA A 143 -1.67 -14.43 29.01
CA ALA A 143 -0.56 -14.04 29.88
C ALA A 143 -0.06 -12.62 29.55
N GLY A 144 -0.97 -11.76 29.05
CA GLY A 144 -0.71 -10.36 28.76
C GLY A 144 -0.09 -10.06 27.38
N LEU A 145 0.10 -11.08 26.54
CA LEU A 145 0.49 -10.89 25.13
C LEU A 145 -0.75 -10.93 24.25
N ASN A 146 -1.02 -9.81 23.58
CA ASN A 146 -2.15 -9.65 22.69
C ASN A 146 -1.65 -9.34 21.27
N CYS A 147 -2.29 -9.99 20.31
CA CYS A 147 -2.05 -9.80 18.89
C CYS A 147 -3.33 -9.34 18.23
N VAL A 148 -3.22 -8.37 17.32
CA VAL A 148 -4.32 -7.93 16.45
C VAL A 148 -3.95 -8.13 14.99
N LEU A 149 -4.92 -8.58 14.20
CA LEU A 149 -4.89 -8.59 12.74
C LEU A 149 -6.01 -7.68 12.27
N ALA A 150 -5.67 -6.47 11.89
CA ALA A 150 -6.62 -5.41 11.57
C ALA A 150 -6.57 -5.03 10.09
N PHE A 151 -7.72 -4.60 9.60
CA PHE A 151 -8.02 -4.35 8.20
C PHE A 151 -8.85 -3.07 8.09
N ARG A 152 -8.44 -2.17 7.20
CA ARG A 152 -9.28 -1.03 6.83
C ARG A 152 -8.95 -0.51 5.44
N ARG A 153 -9.87 0.25 4.88
CA ARG A 153 -9.68 1.03 3.66
C ARG A 153 -9.64 2.50 4.01
N LEU A 154 -8.64 3.20 3.50
CA LEU A 154 -8.57 4.65 3.49
C LEU A 154 -9.09 5.17 2.16
N ASP A 155 -9.90 6.22 2.20
CA ASP A 155 -10.42 6.89 1.02
C ASP A 155 -9.72 8.24 0.79
N ALA A 156 -10.17 8.97 -0.23
CA ALA A 156 -9.64 10.28 -0.62
C ALA A 156 -9.68 11.36 0.47
N THR A 157 -10.41 11.15 1.57
CA THR A 157 -10.41 12.08 2.69
C THR A 157 -9.20 11.89 3.61
N ALA A 158 -8.52 10.73 3.53
CA ALA A 158 -7.26 10.50 4.20
C ALA A 158 -6.13 11.25 3.47
N ARG A 159 -5.44 12.15 4.18
CA ARG A 159 -4.35 13.00 3.63
C ARG A 159 -3.10 12.22 3.19
N THR A 160 -3.08 10.91 3.39
CA THR A 160 -1.97 10.00 3.12
C THR A 160 -2.05 9.31 1.77
N LEU A 161 -3.05 9.61 0.95
CA LEU A 161 -3.11 9.06 -0.40
C LEU A 161 -2.00 9.62 -1.29
N LEU A 162 -1.42 8.72 -2.10
CA LEU A 162 -0.49 9.06 -3.15
C LEU A 162 -1.21 9.79 -4.29
N SER A 163 -0.49 10.66 -4.99
CA SER A 163 -1.01 11.34 -6.18
C SER A 163 -1.52 10.32 -7.20
N GLY A 164 -2.82 10.41 -7.54
CA GLY A 164 -3.45 9.52 -8.53
C GLY A 164 -4.03 8.22 -7.96
N THR A 165 -4.03 8.01 -6.64
CA THR A 165 -4.75 6.91 -5.99
C THR A 165 -6.07 7.40 -5.38
N ALA A 166 -7.14 6.64 -5.55
CA ALA A 166 -8.46 6.98 -5.01
C ALA A 166 -8.75 6.36 -3.64
N ALA A 167 -8.03 5.29 -3.32
CA ALA A 167 -8.13 4.57 -2.06
C ALA A 167 -6.84 3.80 -1.78
N MET A 168 -6.66 3.44 -0.51
CA MET A 168 -5.55 2.63 -0.03
C MET A 168 -6.07 1.61 0.97
N ASP A 169 -5.84 0.33 0.69
CA ASP A 169 -6.20 -0.76 1.57
C ASP A 169 -5.04 -1.00 2.55
N MET A 170 -5.35 -1.25 3.82
CA MET A 170 -4.37 -1.40 4.89
C MET A 170 -4.60 -2.68 5.70
N MET A 171 -3.51 -3.35 6.02
CA MET A 171 -3.45 -4.45 6.99
C MET A 171 -2.43 -4.13 8.09
N LEU A 172 -2.78 -4.42 9.34
CA LEU A 172 -1.87 -4.36 10.48
C LEU A 172 -1.81 -5.76 11.11
N ARG A 173 -0.61 -6.27 11.33
CA ARG A 173 -0.36 -7.32 12.32
C ARG A 173 0.49 -6.75 13.42
N ASN A 174 -0.02 -6.74 14.65
CA ASN A 174 0.73 -6.22 15.79
C ASN A 174 0.52 -7.06 17.04
N CYS A 175 1.61 -7.60 17.59
CA CYS A 175 1.67 -8.36 18.82
C CYS A 175 2.47 -7.59 19.86
N ILE A 176 1.89 -7.36 21.02
CA ILE A 176 2.51 -6.61 22.12
C ILE A 176 2.16 -7.20 23.48
N HIS A 177 3.02 -6.94 24.46
CA HIS A 177 2.63 -7.05 25.87
C HIS A 177 1.85 -5.80 26.26
N GLY A 178 0.52 -5.90 26.35
CA GLY A 178 -0.34 -4.73 26.54
C GLY A 178 -1.78 -4.96 26.14
N SER A 179 -2.54 -3.88 25.98
CA SER A 179 -3.96 -3.96 25.61
C SER A 179 -4.17 -4.12 24.11
N GLU A 180 -5.36 -4.60 23.71
CA GLU A 180 -5.82 -4.65 22.31
C GLU A 180 -5.79 -3.25 21.67
N ASP A 181 -6.26 -2.22 22.38
CA ASP A 181 -6.28 -0.83 21.90
C ASP A 181 -4.88 -0.30 21.62
N THR A 182 -3.91 -0.60 22.49
CA THR A 182 -2.50 -0.25 22.27
C THR A 182 -1.94 -0.97 21.04
N ALA A 183 -2.37 -2.20 20.79
CA ALA A 183 -1.94 -2.95 19.61
C ALA A 183 -2.52 -2.36 18.31
N LEU A 184 -3.72 -1.80 18.35
CA LEU A 184 -4.40 -1.16 17.22
C LEU A 184 -3.95 0.28 16.94
N ALA A 185 -3.32 0.95 17.91
CA ALA A 185 -2.91 2.35 17.77
C ALA A 185 -2.18 2.70 16.44
N PRO A 186 -1.28 1.86 15.89
CA PRO A 186 -0.56 2.16 14.65
C PRO A 186 -1.43 2.24 13.37
N ILE A 187 -2.64 1.65 13.37
CA ILE A 187 -3.60 1.75 12.25
C ILE A 187 -4.74 2.76 12.54
N GLY A 188 -4.66 3.43 13.68
CA GLY A 188 -5.63 4.42 14.13
C GLY A 188 -5.46 5.81 13.51
N PRO A 189 -6.38 6.73 13.81
CA PRO A 189 -6.42 8.07 13.22
C PRO A 189 -5.20 8.93 13.52
N GLU A 190 -4.53 8.75 14.65
CA GLU A 190 -3.34 9.53 15.00
C GLU A 190 -2.11 9.18 14.15
N ALA A 191 -1.95 7.90 13.81
CA ALA A 191 -0.86 7.41 12.98
C ALA A 191 -1.09 7.71 11.49
N VAL A 192 -2.34 7.56 11.04
CA VAL A 192 -2.70 7.68 9.63
C VAL A 192 -3.09 9.11 9.24
N GLY A 193 -3.64 9.91 10.14
CA GLY A 193 -4.13 11.27 9.84
C GLY A 193 -3.05 12.29 9.51
N PHE A 194 -1.79 11.98 9.84
CA PHE A 194 -0.62 12.78 9.50
C PHE A 194 0.27 11.95 8.56
N ALA A 195 0.27 12.26 7.25
CA ALA A 195 1.39 11.88 6.41
C ALA A 195 2.67 12.40 7.09
N ALA A 196 3.74 11.60 7.09
CA ALA A 196 5.00 11.94 7.75
C ALA A 196 5.66 13.15 7.05
N ILE A 197 5.15 14.35 7.32
CA ILE A 197 5.96 15.56 7.26
C ILE A 197 6.80 15.47 8.53
N THR A 198 8.00 14.91 8.41
CA THR A 198 9.02 15.10 9.45
C THR A 198 9.22 16.60 9.60
N THR A 199 8.56 17.17 10.59
CA THR A 199 9.07 18.36 11.24
C THR A 199 10.30 17.85 11.97
N GLU A 200 11.48 18.00 11.37
CA GLU A 200 12.62 18.36 12.21
C GLU A 200 12.14 19.45 13.18
N PRO A 201 12.68 19.59 14.40
CA PRO A 201 12.59 20.86 15.11
C PRO A 201 13.45 21.91 14.36
N ALA A 202 13.25 22.07 13.05
CA ALA A 202 13.58 23.27 12.32
C ALA A 202 12.71 24.36 12.94
N ALA A 203 13.40 25.35 13.49
CA ALA A 203 12.91 26.59 14.05
C ALA A 203 11.46 26.90 13.64
N ALA A 204 10.62 27.20 14.65
CA ALA A 204 9.31 27.80 14.45
C ALA A 204 9.36 28.77 13.25
N PRO A 205 8.42 28.68 12.28
CA PRO A 205 8.33 29.71 11.28
C PRO A 205 8.05 31.00 12.05
N GLN A 206 9.07 31.86 12.15
CA GLN A 206 8.87 33.23 12.58
C GLN A 206 7.85 33.80 11.59
N MET A 207 6.61 33.91 12.05
CA MET A 207 5.56 34.63 11.39
C MET A 207 6.02 36.09 11.33
N LEU A 208 6.75 36.43 10.28
CA LEU A 208 6.99 37.81 9.90
C LEU A 208 5.64 38.34 9.43
N SER A 209 4.98 39.05 10.35
CA SER A 209 3.74 39.78 10.07
C SER A 209 3.96 40.69 8.84
N PRO A 210 3.07 40.67 7.84
CA PRO A 210 3.20 41.50 6.63
C PRO A 210 2.96 43.01 6.87
N LEU A 211 2.85 43.45 8.14
CA LEU A 211 2.65 44.84 8.53
C LEU A 211 3.86 45.54 9.16
N ALA A 212 5.05 44.91 9.19
CA ALA A 212 6.27 45.54 9.70
C ALA A 212 7.05 46.28 8.58
N GLY A 213 6.41 47.25 7.93
CA GLY A 213 7.09 48.24 7.09
C GLY A 213 7.35 49.53 7.88
N PRO A 214 8.48 50.24 7.68
CA PRO A 214 8.77 51.47 8.41
C PRO A 214 7.77 52.58 8.05
N LEU A 215 7.30 53.31 9.06
CA LEU A 215 6.49 54.52 8.87
C LEU A 215 7.38 55.66 8.31
N PRO A 216 6.84 56.51 7.42
CA PRO A 216 7.53 57.68 6.89
C PRO A 216 7.78 58.77 7.92
#